data_AF-A0A956YTT3-F1
#
_entry.id   AF-A0A956YTT3-F1
#
_cell.length_a   1.000
_cell.length_b   1.000
_cell.length_c   1.000
_cell.angle_alpha   90.00
_cell.angle_beta   90.00
_cell.angle_gamma   90.00
#
_symmetry.space_group_name_H-M   'P 1'
#
loop_
_entity.id
_entity.type
_entity.pdbx_description
1 polymer ?
#
loop_
_entity_poly.entity_id
_entity_poly.type
_entity_poly.pdbx_seq_one_letter_code
_entity_poly.pdbx_strand_id
1 'polypeptide(L)'
;MTKKPKQAESPANIANSHWVMLVIGIGFIILTWPVWRWLWGEWMANDYYSHGILIAPVAFYLAWRRLRNQETRIWETDNRDLWALLAVAASLAALLYFLNDKAYYLAAFAMVGLLTSLVWTFAGRRTLWLLAFPLAYLLL
;
A
#
# COMPACT_ATOMS: atom_id res chain seq x y z
N MET A 1 -36.47 27.23 -13.62
CA MET A 1 -35.55 26.14 -13.27
C MET A 1 -34.32 26.21 -14.16
N THR A 2 -33.31 26.98 -13.76
CA THR A 2 -32.03 27.12 -14.48
C THR A 2 -31.09 26.00 -14.05
N LYS A 3 -30.71 25.12 -14.99
CA LYS A 3 -29.69 24.08 -14.75
C LYS A 3 -28.35 24.77 -14.46
N LYS A 4 -27.81 24.59 -13.25
CA LYS A 4 -26.43 25.00 -12.93
C LYS A 4 -25.46 24.29 -13.88
N PRO A 5 -24.50 25.00 -14.50
CA PRO A 5 -23.50 24.37 -15.34
C PRO A 5 -22.60 23.45 -14.49
N LYS A 6 -22.33 22.25 -15.01
CA LYS A 6 -21.41 21.26 -14.46
C LYS A 6 -20.02 21.90 -14.40
N GLN A 7 -19.59 22.28 -13.20
CA GLN A 7 -18.28 22.89 -12.97
C GLN A 7 -17.20 21.96 -13.52
N ALA A 8 -16.48 22.41 -14.53
CA ALA A 8 -15.29 21.73 -15.02
C ALA A 8 -14.24 21.77 -13.90
N GLU A 9 -13.84 20.60 -13.41
CA GLU A 9 -12.80 20.47 -12.40
C GLU A 9 -11.51 21.14 -12.91
N SER A 10 -10.98 22.10 -12.14
CA SER A 10 -9.76 22.83 -12.48
C SER A 10 -8.56 21.88 -12.60
N PRO A 11 -7.71 21.99 -13.65
CA PRO A 11 -6.55 21.12 -13.85
C PRO A 11 -5.52 21.17 -12.70
N ALA A 12 -5.59 22.17 -11.83
CA ALA A 12 -4.77 22.28 -10.63
C ALA A 12 -5.04 21.17 -9.59
N ASN A 13 -6.25 20.60 -9.53
CA ASN A 13 -6.60 19.57 -8.54
C ASN A 13 -6.00 18.19 -8.84
N ILE A 14 -5.70 17.90 -10.11
CA ILE A 14 -5.13 16.60 -10.51
C ILE A 14 -3.63 16.55 -10.19
N ALA A 15 -2.93 17.69 -10.34
CA ALA A 15 -1.51 17.81 -10.02
C ALA A 15 -1.21 17.55 -8.54
N ASN A 16 -2.11 17.94 -7.64
CA ASN A 16 -1.92 17.79 -6.19
C ASN A 16 -2.02 16.32 -5.70
N SER A 17 -2.74 15.47 -6.43
CA SER A 17 -2.95 14.07 -6.03
C SER A 17 -1.68 13.21 -6.12
N HIS A 18 -0.88 13.41 -7.18
CA HIS A 18 0.34 12.63 -7.39
C HIS A 18 1.43 12.94 -6.35
N TRP A 19 1.57 14.20 -5.93
CA TRP A 19 2.52 14.57 -4.88
C TRP A 19 2.14 13.98 -3.52
N VAL A 20 0.85 13.92 -3.18
CA VAL A 20 0.38 13.27 -1.95
C VAL A 20 0.73 11.78 -1.96
N MET A 21 0.48 11.09 -3.08
CA MET A 21 0.86 9.67 -3.22
C MET A 21 2.37 9.45 -3.09
N LEU A 22 3.19 10.36 -3.65
CA LEU A 22 4.65 10.31 -3.51
C LEU A 22 5.10 10.50 -2.06
N VAL A 23 4.57 11.52 -1.37
CA VAL A 23 4.90 11.79 0.03
C VAL A 23 4.52 10.61 0.92
N ILE A 24 3.35 10.01 0.70
CA ILE A 24 2.91 8.83 1.44
C ILE A 24 3.77 7.62 1.13
N GLY A 25 4.13 7.39 -0.14
CA GLY A 25 5.03 6.31 -0.53
C GLY A 25 6.40 6.45 0.12
N ILE A 26 6.98 7.66 0.10
CA ILE A 26 8.26 7.96 0.76
C ILE A 26 8.12 7.77 2.28
N GLY A 27 7.05 8.30 2.89
CA GLY A 27 6.77 8.15 4.31
C GLY A 27 6.65 6.69 4.74
N PHE A 28 5.98 5.86 3.93
CA PHE A 28 5.89 4.42 4.14
C PHE A 28 7.27 3.75 4.12
N ILE A 29 8.11 4.06 3.13
CA ILE A 29 9.46 3.48 3.03
C ILE A 29 10.33 3.89 4.21
N ILE A 30 10.30 5.18 4.61
CA ILE A 30 11.06 5.67 5.77
C ILE A 30 10.61 4.96 7.05
N LEU A 31 9.29 4.88 7.27
CA LEU A 31 8.72 4.27 8.47
C LEU A 31 9.04 2.77 8.57
N THR A 32 9.03 2.08 7.43
CA THR A 32 9.26 0.63 7.36
C THR A 32 10.73 0.26 7.13
N TRP A 33 11.63 1.24 7.05
CA TRP A 33 13.06 1.03 6.80
C TRP A 33 13.72 0.00 7.72
N PRO A 34 13.45 -0.03 9.05
CA PRO A 34 14.03 -1.06 9.91
C PRO A 34 13.61 -2.49 9.51
N VAL A 35 12.38 -2.66 9.04
CA VAL A 35 11.85 -3.95 8.57
C VAL A 35 12.56 -4.37 7.29
N TRP A 36 12.72 -3.46 6.33
CA TRP A 36 13.46 -3.73 5.09
C TRP A 36 14.91 -4.14 5.36
N ARG A 37 15.57 -3.45 6.29
CA ARG A 37 16.95 -3.76 6.69
C ARG A 37 17.06 -5.15 7.30
N TRP A 38 16.09 -5.53 8.13
CA TRP A 38 16.01 -6.85 8.73
C TRP A 38 15.73 -7.94 7.68
N LEU A 39 14.73 -7.75 6.82
CA LEU A 39 14.41 -8.67 5.71
C LEU A 39 15.61 -8.91 4.79
N TRP A 40 16.32 -7.85 4.43
CA TRP A 40 17.55 -7.97 3.63
C TRP A 40 18.61 -8.81 4.33
N GLY A 41 18.80 -8.60 5.63
CA GLY A 41 19.70 -9.42 6.45
C GLY A 41 19.29 -10.89 6.43
N GLU A 42 18.00 -11.18 6.61
CA GLU A 42 17.46 -12.54 6.63
C GLU A 42 17.62 -13.23 5.27
N TRP A 43 17.32 -12.56 4.17
CA TRP A 43 17.46 -13.13 2.82
C TRP A 43 18.91 -13.42 2.45
N MET A 44 19.84 -12.54 2.83
CA MET A 44 21.26 -12.69 2.48
C MET A 44 22.03 -13.63 3.42
N ALA A 45 21.58 -13.81 4.67
CA ALA A 45 22.28 -14.60 5.67
C ALA A 45 21.70 -16.01 5.88
N ASN A 46 20.45 -16.26 5.47
CA ASN A 46 19.75 -17.51 5.76
C ASN A 46 19.31 -18.25 4.48
N ASP A 47 19.94 -19.40 4.19
CA ASP A 47 19.68 -20.23 3.01
C ASP A 47 18.19 -20.65 2.88
N TYR A 48 17.48 -20.79 4.00
CA TYR A 48 16.05 -21.12 4.00
C TYR A 48 15.16 -19.97 3.50
N TYR A 49 15.55 -18.72 3.76
CA TYR A 49 14.76 -17.53 3.42
C TYR A 49 15.31 -16.74 2.22
N SER A 50 16.43 -17.16 1.61
CA SER A 50 17.02 -16.48 0.45
C SER A 50 16.08 -16.34 -0.75
N HIS A 51 15.06 -17.18 -0.84
CA HIS A 51 14.04 -17.13 -1.88
C HIS A 51 13.04 -15.97 -1.69
N GLY A 52 12.97 -15.40 -0.48
CA GLY A 52 12.09 -14.29 -0.13
C GLY A 52 12.38 -13.01 -0.91
N ILE A 53 13.62 -12.83 -1.41
CA ILE A 53 13.99 -11.67 -2.23
C ILE A 53 13.17 -11.59 -3.53
N LEU A 54 12.71 -12.72 -4.07
CA LEU A 54 11.89 -12.77 -5.28
C LEU A 54 10.43 -12.39 -5.01
N ILE A 55 9.98 -12.45 -3.76
CA ILE A 55 8.57 -12.24 -3.41
C ILE A 55 8.16 -10.80 -3.68
N ALA A 56 8.98 -9.81 -3.26
CA ALA A 56 8.67 -8.40 -3.47
C ALA A 56 8.63 -7.99 -4.96
N PRO A 57 9.63 -8.32 -5.80
CA PRO A 57 9.58 -8.05 -7.25
C PRO A 57 8.42 -8.75 -7.95
N VAL A 58 8.12 -10.01 -7.60
CA VAL A 58 7.01 -10.76 -8.20
C VAL A 58 5.67 -10.16 -7.80
N ALA A 59 5.47 -9.83 -6.52
CA ALA A 59 4.28 -9.13 -6.05
C ALA A 59 4.08 -7.81 -6.81
N PHE A 60 5.15 -7.02 -6.95
CA PHE A 60 5.11 -5.77 -7.70
C PHE A 60 4.74 -5.98 -9.16
N TYR A 61 5.36 -6.94 -9.84
CA TYR A 61 5.05 -7.28 -11.23
C TYR A 61 3.59 -7.72 -11.41
N LEU A 62 3.08 -8.56 -10.51
CA LEU A 62 1.68 -9.01 -10.52
C LEU A 62 0.72 -7.83 -10.32
N ALA A 63 1.00 -6.95 -9.36
CA ALA A 63 0.22 -5.73 -9.14
C ALA A 63 0.24 -4.82 -10.37
N TRP A 64 1.41 -4.56 -10.93
CA TRP A 64 1.59 -3.75 -12.14
C TRP A 64 0.81 -4.32 -13.33
N ARG A 65 0.94 -5.63 -13.58
CA ARG A 65 0.26 -6.30 -14.70
C ARG A 65 -1.26 -6.21 -14.54
N ARG A 66 -1.79 -6.38 -13.31
CA ARG A 66 -3.23 -6.23 -13.07
C ARG A 66 -3.72 -4.81 -13.28
N LEU A 67 -2.98 -3.81 -12.79
CA LEU A 67 -3.34 -2.41 -12.97
C LEU A 67 -3.25 -1.98 -14.44
N ARG A 68 -2.25 -2.46 -15.19
CA ARG A 68 -2.07 -2.14 -16.61
C ARG A 68 -3.14 -2.78 -17.50
N ASN A 69 -3.57 -4.00 -17.19
CA ASN A 69 -4.54 -4.75 -17.99
C ASN A 69 -5.98 -4.27 -17.80
N GLN A 70 -6.23 -3.24 -16.98
CA GLN A 70 -7.55 -2.68 -16.80
C GLN A 70 -7.80 -1.52 -17.76
N GLU A 71 -8.80 -1.70 -18.63
CA GLU A 71 -9.23 -0.70 -19.62
C GLU A 71 -10.01 0.46 -18.99
N THR A 72 -10.57 0.27 -17.80
CA THR A 72 -11.30 1.31 -17.05
C THR A 72 -10.50 1.75 -15.83
N ARG A 73 -10.24 3.05 -15.70
CA ARG A 73 -9.60 3.64 -14.50
C ARG A 73 -10.53 3.47 -13.30
N ILE A 74 -10.26 2.50 -12.45
CA ILE A 74 -11.08 2.19 -11.26
C ILE A 74 -10.68 3.03 -10.04
N TRP A 75 -10.17 4.24 -10.26
CA TRP A 75 -9.87 5.17 -9.17
C TRP A 75 -11.18 5.82 -8.71
N GLU A 76 -12.03 5.00 -8.08
CA GLU A 76 -13.19 5.46 -7.33
C GLU A 76 -12.69 5.78 -5.92
N THR A 77 -12.15 6.98 -5.75
CA THR A 77 -11.86 7.50 -4.41
C THR A 77 -13.20 7.85 -3.77
N ASP A 78 -13.84 6.85 -3.15
CA ASP A 78 -14.92 7.12 -2.20
C ASP A 78 -14.26 7.74 -0.96
N ASN A 79 -14.10 9.06 -1.01
CA ASN A 79 -13.18 9.88 -0.19
C ASN A 79 -13.42 9.83 1.33
N ARG A 80 -14.29 8.95 1.84
CA ARG A 80 -14.74 8.91 3.24
C ARG A 80 -14.99 7.50 3.80
N ASP A 81 -14.20 6.51 3.41
CA ASP A 81 -14.25 5.22 4.10
C ASP A 81 -13.51 5.30 5.46
N LEU A 82 -14.26 5.64 6.53
CA LEU A 82 -13.73 5.70 7.91
C LEU A 82 -13.08 4.38 8.33
N TRP A 83 -13.54 3.24 7.79
CA TRP A 83 -12.97 1.93 8.08
C TRP A 83 -11.57 1.78 7.51
N ALA A 84 -11.31 2.35 6.32
CA ALA A 84 -9.97 2.35 5.73
C ALA A 84 -9.00 3.15 6.60
N LEU A 85 -9.42 4.32 7.11
CA LEU A 85 -8.60 5.13 8.03
C LEU A 85 -8.34 4.42 9.37
N LEU A 86 -9.35 3.77 9.93
CA LEU A 86 -9.17 2.94 11.14
C LEU A 86 -8.21 1.78 10.89
N ALA A 87 -8.28 1.14 9.72
CA ALA A 87 -7.36 0.08 9.34
C ALA A 87 -5.91 0.59 9.20
N VAL A 88 -5.72 1.80 8.66
CA VAL A 88 -4.40 2.45 8.61
C VAL A 88 -3.90 2.72 10.03
N ALA A 89 -4.72 3.31 10.90
CA ALA A 89 -4.34 3.63 12.27
C ALA A 89 -4.00 2.36 13.08
N ALA A 90 -4.79 1.31 12.95
CA ALA A 90 -4.54 0.02 13.61
C ALA A 90 -3.25 -0.65 13.09
N SER A 91 -3.04 -0.65 11.77
CA SER A 91 -1.84 -1.23 11.16
C SER A 91 -0.58 -0.44 11.55
N LEU A 92 -0.68 0.88 11.62
CA LEU A 92 0.38 1.76 12.07
C LEU A 92 0.71 1.52 13.55
N ALA A 93 -0.29 1.43 14.42
CA ALA A 93 -0.10 1.15 15.83
C ALA A 93 0.57 -0.23 16.04
N ALA A 94 0.11 -1.25 15.32
CA ALA A 94 0.72 -2.58 15.35
C ALA A 94 2.18 -2.56 14.86
N LEU A 95 2.47 -1.85 13.77
CA LEU A 95 3.82 -1.71 13.24
C LEU A 95 4.75 -1.06 14.28
N LEU A 96 4.33 0.04 14.90
CA LEU A 96 5.11 0.74 15.92
C LEU A 96 5.32 -0.13 17.17
N TYR A 97 4.28 -0.87 17.59
CA TYR A 97 4.35 -1.82 18.70
C TYR A 97 5.39 -2.92 18.44
N PHE A 98 5.35 -3.59 17.28
CA PHE A 98 6.30 -4.65 16.96
C PHE A 98 7.71 -4.13 16.71
N LEU A 99 7.86 -2.91 16.18
CA LEU A 99 9.17 -2.28 16.05
C LEU A 99 9.80 -1.97 17.40
N ASN A 100 9.00 -1.52 18.37
CA ASN A 100 9.44 -1.30 19.74
C ASN A 100 9.97 -2.60 20.39
N ASP A 101 9.24 -3.69 20.21
CA ASP A 101 9.59 -5.02 20.74
C ASP A 101 10.66 -5.74 19.91
N LYS A 102 11.15 -5.12 18.82
CA LYS A 102 12.08 -5.72 17.83
C LYS A 102 11.57 -7.03 17.23
N ALA A 103 10.25 -7.23 17.22
CA ALA A 103 9.58 -8.37 16.63
C ALA A 103 9.45 -8.19 15.10
N TYR A 104 10.58 -8.15 14.39
CA TYR A 104 10.63 -7.77 12.97
C TYR A 104 9.82 -8.67 12.04
N TYR A 105 9.70 -9.97 12.37
CA TYR A 105 8.84 -10.89 11.65
C TYR A 105 7.37 -10.43 11.70
N LEU A 106 6.82 -10.16 12.89
CA LEU A 106 5.47 -9.61 13.07
C LEU A 106 5.32 -8.20 12.47
N ALA A 107 6.38 -7.38 12.57
CA ALA A 107 6.41 -6.06 11.95
C ALA A 107 6.31 -6.13 10.42
N ALA A 108 6.81 -7.19 9.78
CA ALA A 108 6.65 -7.41 8.34
C ALA A 108 5.17 -7.66 7.97
N PHE A 109 4.44 -8.47 8.76
CA PHE A 109 2.99 -8.63 8.57
C PHE A 109 2.24 -7.31 8.76
N ALA A 110 2.59 -6.52 9.79
CA ALA A 110 2.01 -5.21 10.02
C ALA A 110 2.32 -4.22 8.88
N MET A 111 3.51 -4.28 8.30
CA MET A 111 3.90 -3.50 7.12
C MET A 111 3.01 -3.82 5.92
N VAL A 112 2.74 -5.10 5.65
CA VAL A 112 1.82 -5.50 4.57
C VAL A 112 0.38 -5.07 4.86
N GLY A 113 -0.06 -5.14 6.12
CA GLY A 113 -1.35 -4.59 6.56
C GLY A 113 -1.46 -3.07 6.35
N LEU A 114 -0.39 -2.34 6.65
CA LEU A 114 -0.30 -0.90 6.42
C LEU A 114 -0.36 -0.56 4.93
N LEU A 115 0.38 -1.30 4.09
CA LEU A 115 0.33 -1.13 2.63
C LEU A 115 -1.08 -1.40 2.09
N THR A 116 -1.72 -2.46 2.55
CA THR A 116 -3.07 -2.88 2.16
C THR A 116 -4.12 -1.84 2.54
N SER A 117 -4.05 -1.29 3.75
CA SER A 117 -4.95 -0.24 4.23
C SER A 117 -4.73 1.11 3.54
N LEU A 118 -3.49 1.46 3.19
CA LEU A 118 -3.19 2.61 2.34
C LEU A 118 -3.80 2.43 0.93
N VAL A 119 -3.62 1.28 0.30
CA VAL A 119 -4.24 0.98 -1.01
C VAL A 119 -5.76 1.10 -0.93
N TRP A 120 -6.38 0.58 0.14
CA TRP A 120 -7.83 0.74 0.35
C TRP A 120 -8.23 2.21 0.48
N THR A 121 -7.50 3.00 1.26
CA THR A 121 -7.80 4.42 1.51
C THR A 121 -7.74 5.26 0.23
N PHE A 122 -6.77 5.02 -0.64
CA PHE A 122 -6.55 5.86 -1.84
C PHE A 122 -7.18 5.31 -3.11
N ALA A 123 -7.17 3.99 -3.29
CA ALA A 123 -7.64 3.33 -4.51
C ALA A 123 -9.02 2.69 -4.37
N GLY A 124 -9.59 2.69 -3.17
CA GLY A 124 -10.91 2.15 -2.88
C GLY A 124 -10.95 0.63 -2.79
N ARG A 125 -12.09 0.12 -2.31
CA ARG A 125 -12.29 -1.32 -2.04
C ARG A 125 -12.22 -2.18 -3.30
N ARG A 126 -12.62 -1.67 -4.46
CA ARG A 126 -12.59 -2.41 -5.73
C ARG A 126 -11.17 -2.67 -6.21
N THR A 127 -10.29 -1.68 -6.10
CA THR A 127 -8.87 -1.83 -6.41
C THR A 127 -8.17 -2.72 -5.39
N LEU A 128 -8.55 -2.64 -4.12
CA LEU A 128 -8.07 -3.55 -3.08
C LEU A 128 -8.33 -5.02 -3.45
N TRP A 129 -9.55 -5.36 -3.89
CA TRP A 129 -9.89 -6.71 -4.31
C TRP A 129 -9.12 -7.18 -5.55
N LEU A 130 -8.87 -6.28 -6.50
CA LEU A 130 -8.00 -6.58 -7.64
C LEU A 130 -6.56 -6.92 -7.20
N LEU A 131 -6.07 -6.16 -6.22
CA LEU A 131 -4.74 -6.30 -5.64
C LEU A 131 -4.72 -7.26 -4.44
N ALA A 132 -5.81 -8.00 -4.15
CA ALA A 132 -5.84 -8.90 -3.00
C ALA A 132 -4.80 -10.01 -3.15
N PHE A 133 -4.67 -10.58 -4.34
CA PHE A 133 -3.70 -11.66 -4.59
C PHE A 133 -2.22 -11.20 -4.52
N PRO A 134 -1.78 -10.08 -5.14
CA PRO A 134 -0.39 -9.64 -5.04
C PRO A 134 -0.06 -9.14 -3.62
N LEU A 135 -1.03 -8.55 -2.91
CA LEU A 135 -0.86 -8.17 -1.50
C LEU A 135 -0.78 -9.40 -0.59
N ALA A 136 -1.63 -10.41 -0.79
CA ALA A 136 -1.55 -11.67 -0.05
C ALA A 136 -0.26 -12.45 -0.35
N TYR A 137 0.26 -12.35 -1.58
CA TYR A 137 1.52 -12.97 -1.96
C TYR A 137 2.73 -12.41 -1.18
N LEU A 138 2.66 -11.17 -0.68
CA LEU A 138 3.70 -10.60 0.20
C LEU A 138 3.76 -11.25 1.59
N LEU A 139 2.79 -12.09 1.95
CA LEU A 139 2.74 -12.80 3.23
C LEU A 139 3.33 -14.22 3.17
N LEU A 140 3.73 -14.67 1.97
CA LEU A 140 4.44 -15.92 1.75
C LEU A 140 5.94 -15.72 2.00
#